data_AF-A0A0K2Y5V2-F1
#
_entry.id   AF-A0A0K2Y5V2-F1
#
_cell.length_a   1.000
_cell.length_b   1.000
_cell.length_c   1.000
_cell.angle_alpha   90.00
_cell.angle_beta   90.00
_cell.angle_gamma   90.00
#
_symmetry.space_group_name_H-M   'P 1'
#
loop_
_entity.id
_entity.type
_entity.pdbx_description
1 polymer ?
#
loop_
_entity_poly.entity_id
_entity_poly.type
_entity_poly.pdbx_seq_one_letter_code
_entity_poly.pdbx_strand_id
1 'polypeptide(L)'
;VSGWIVLCLVLVLLWFLLKDFFGRGFKQKIAVVVFLGVLAASLGLYTYKQDKINQEQVALQRDFLRGLLLDCDGVKVSQKDFSLVTGTLSFLGKQNTPMQGILVDLQSCKLAK
;
A
#
# COMPACT_ATOMS: atom_id res chain seq x y z
N VAL A 1 9.79 0.89 5.24
CA VAL A 1 10.33 1.49 3.99
C VAL A 1 9.76 2.89 3.70
N SER A 2 8.49 3.16 4.06
CA SER A 2 7.82 4.47 3.86
C SER A 2 8.50 5.68 4.53
N GLY A 3 9.09 5.52 5.72
CA GLY A 3 9.67 6.65 6.47
C GLY A 3 10.89 7.31 5.81
N TRP A 4 11.73 6.53 5.14
CA TRP A 4 12.96 7.03 4.50
C TRP A 4 12.66 7.90 3.27
N ILE A 5 11.56 7.61 2.57
CA ILE A 5 11.13 8.38 1.40
C ILE A 5 10.71 9.78 1.81
N VAL A 6 9.96 9.89 2.91
CA VAL A 6 9.53 11.18 3.48
C VAL A 6 10.73 11.98 3.97
N LEU A 7 11.67 11.32 4.65
CA LEU A 7 12.91 11.95 5.13
C LEU A 7 13.74 12.52 3.97
N CYS A 8 13.95 11.74 2.91
CA CYS A 8 14.67 12.19 1.72
C CYS A 8 13.97 13.37 1.02
N LEU A 9 12.63 13.32 0.91
CA LEU A 9 11.84 14.42 0.33
C LEU A 9 12.07 15.73 1.10
N VAL A 10 11.99 15.67 2.44
CA VAL A 10 12.17 16.84 3.32
C VAL A 10 13.59 17.40 3.21
N LEU A 11 14.61 16.54 3.21
CA LEU A 11 16.02 16.97 3.07
C LEU A 11 16.28 17.63 1.72
N VAL A 12 15.72 17.10 0.64
CA VAL A 12 15.82 17.69 -0.70
C VAL A 12 15.15 19.06 -0.74
N LEU A 13 13.92 19.18 -0.21
CA LEU A 13 13.22 20.46 -0.11
C LEU A 13 14.01 21.50 0.70
N LEU A 14 14.58 21.09 1.84
CA LEU A 14 15.34 21.97 2.72
C LEU A 14 16.66 22.44 2.07
N TRP A 15 17.42 21.51 1.48
CA TRP A 15 18.62 21.82 0.69
C TRP A 15 18.33 22.84 -0.41
N PHE A 16 17.16 22.69 -1.03
CA PHE A 16 16.76 23.49 -2.15
C PHE A 16 16.28 24.89 -1.75
N LEU A 17 15.54 25.01 -0.64
CA LEU A 17 15.20 26.28 0.00
C LEU A 17 16.44 27.06 0.42
N LEU A 18 17.43 26.40 1.03
CA LEU A 18 18.71 27.00 1.39
C LEU A 18 19.45 27.54 0.16
N LYS A 19 19.43 26.80 -0.96
CA LYS A 19 20.06 27.21 -2.22
C LYS A 19 19.32 28.36 -2.91
N ASP A 20 18.00 28.42 -2.84
CA ASP A 20 17.19 29.49 -3.42
C ASP A 20 17.33 30.81 -2.62
N PHE A 21 17.43 30.73 -1.29
CA PHE A 21 17.72 31.90 -0.44
C PHE A 21 19.10 32.52 -0.74
N PHE A 22 20.09 31.70 -1.10
CA PHE A 22 21.44 32.16 -1.43
C PHE A 22 21.63 32.58 -2.91
N GLY A 23 20.77 32.14 -3.84
CA GLY A 23 20.95 32.28 -5.29
C GLY A 23 19.81 33.05 -5.97
N ARG A 24 19.89 34.38 -5.97
CA ARG A 24 18.86 35.29 -6.51
C ARG A 24 18.86 35.32 -8.06
N GLY A 25 18.46 34.23 -8.73
CA GLY A 25 18.44 34.12 -10.21
C GLY A 25 17.17 33.49 -10.79
N PHE A 26 16.56 34.13 -11.79
CA PHE A 26 15.32 33.68 -12.47
C PHE A 26 15.39 32.26 -13.06
N LYS A 27 16.59 31.80 -13.46
CA LYS A 27 16.82 30.44 -13.98
C LYS A 27 16.65 29.37 -12.90
N GLN A 28 16.91 29.73 -11.65
CA GLN A 28 16.80 28.82 -10.51
C GLN A 28 15.33 28.55 -10.17
N LYS A 29 14.46 29.57 -10.24
CA LYS A 29 13.00 29.44 -10.08
C LYS A 29 12.35 28.46 -11.06
N ILE A 30 12.81 28.42 -12.31
CA ILE A 30 12.26 27.48 -13.30
C ILE A 30 12.71 26.05 -12.98
N ALA A 31 13.98 25.86 -12.62
CA ALA A 31 14.48 24.55 -12.18
C ALA A 31 13.73 24.05 -10.93
N VAL A 32 13.36 24.96 -10.02
CA VAL A 32 12.52 24.66 -8.84
C VAL A 32 11.19 24.08 -9.25
N VAL A 33 10.46 24.79 -10.11
CA VAL A 33 9.10 24.40 -10.52
C VAL A 33 9.11 23.07 -11.26
N VAL A 34 10.08 22.87 -12.16
CA VAL A 34 10.21 21.60 -12.90
C VAL A 34 10.52 20.45 -11.95
N PHE A 35 11.46 20.63 -11.02
CA PHE A 35 11.82 19.59 -10.06
C PHE A 35 10.66 19.24 -9.11
N LEU A 36 9.96 20.26 -8.60
CA LEU A 36 8.79 20.08 -7.75
C LEU A 36 7.64 19.40 -8.50
N GLY A 37 7.45 19.73 -9.79
CA GLY A 37 6.47 19.11 -10.65
C GLY A 37 6.74 17.61 -10.88
N VAL A 38 8.00 17.24 -11.09
CA VAL A 38 8.40 15.82 -11.24
C VAL A 38 8.19 15.05 -9.92
N LEU A 39 8.52 15.65 -8.78
CA LEU A 39 8.24 15.06 -7.46
C LEU A 39 6.74 14.90 -7.22
N ALA A 40 5.93 15.92 -7.49
CA ALA A 40 4.49 15.85 -7.35
C ALA A 40 3.87 14.78 -8.27
N ALA A 41 4.34 14.67 -9.51
CA ALA A 41 3.88 13.65 -10.46
C ALA A 41 4.23 12.24 -10.00
N SER A 42 5.47 12.02 -9.55
CA SER A 42 5.92 10.71 -9.05
C SER A 42 5.18 10.29 -7.77
N LEU A 43 5.00 11.20 -6.81
CA LEU A 43 4.19 10.95 -5.60
C LEU A 43 2.71 10.71 -5.94
N GLY A 44 2.16 11.46 -6.90
CA GLY A 44 0.79 11.28 -7.38
C GLY A 44 0.57 9.90 -7.99
N LEU A 45 1.49 9.46 -8.87
CA LEU A 45 1.45 8.13 -9.47
C LEU A 45 1.62 7.01 -8.43
N TYR A 46 2.54 7.19 -7.47
CA TYR A 46 2.75 6.23 -6.39
C TYR A 46 1.49 6.11 -5.50
N THR A 47 0.93 7.25 -5.08
CA THR A 47 -0.29 7.30 -4.26
C THR A 47 -1.48 6.68 -5.02
N TYR A 48 -1.61 6.96 -6.32
CA TYR A 48 -2.67 6.39 -7.14
C TYR A 48 -2.58 4.86 -7.26
N LYS A 49 -1.37 4.33 -7.46
CA LYS A 49 -1.12 2.88 -7.45
C LYS A 49 -1.39 2.28 -6.07
N GLN A 50 -0.95 2.93 -5.01
CA GLN A 50 -1.14 2.48 -3.62
C GLN A 50 -2.61 2.45 -3.22
N ASP A 51 -3.40 3.46 -3.63
CA ASP A 51 -4.81 3.54 -3.32
C ASP A 51 -5.59 2.37 -3.94
N LYS A 52 -5.31 2.05 -5.21
CA LYS A 52 -5.92 0.88 -5.88
C LYS A 52 -5.64 -0.43 -5.14
N ILE A 53 -4.40 -0.66 -4.73
CA ILE A 53 -4.03 -1.88 -3.99
C ILE A 53 -4.80 -1.91 -2.66
N ASN A 54 -4.84 -0.80 -1.92
CA ASN A 54 -5.58 -0.72 -0.66
C ASN A 54 -7.10 -0.98 -0.85
N GLN A 55 -7.70 -0.45 -1.93
CA GLN A 55 -9.12 -0.66 -2.20
C GLN A 55 -9.46 -2.12 -2.50
N GLU A 56 -8.61 -2.82 -3.25
CA GLU A 56 -8.78 -4.26 -3.52
C GLU A 56 -8.67 -5.07 -2.22
N GLN A 57 -7.69 -4.76 -1.37
CA GLN A 57 -7.56 -5.41 -0.05
C GLN A 57 -8.81 -5.18 0.82
N VAL A 58 -9.38 -3.97 0.82
CA VAL A 58 -10.60 -3.67 1.58
C VAL A 58 -11.83 -4.36 0.98
N ALA A 59 -11.89 -4.54 -0.34
CA ALA A 59 -12.96 -5.29 -0.99
C ALA A 59 -12.92 -6.78 -0.61
N LEU A 60 -11.75 -7.40 -0.71
CA LEU A 60 -11.54 -8.82 -0.34
C LEU A 60 -11.89 -9.10 1.12
N GLN A 61 -11.53 -8.19 2.04
CA GLN A 61 -11.93 -8.30 3.45
C GLN A 61 -13.46 -8.25 3.62
N ARG A 62 -14.13 -7.34 2.92
CA ARG A 62 -15.59 -7.22 2.98
C ARG A 62 -16.28 -8.47 2.45
N ASP A 63 -15.77 -9.05 1.36
CA ASP A 63 -16.34 -10.25 0.77
C ASP A 63 -16.12 -11.48 1.68
N PHE A 64 -14.95 -11.60 2.32
CA PHE A 64 -14.73 -12.61 3.35
C PHE A 64 -15.66 -12.46 4.56
N LEU A 65 -15.85 -11.23 5.05
CA LEU A 65 -16.74 -10.95 6.18
C LEU A 65 -18.22 -11.22 5.85
N ARG A 66 -18.60 -11.14 4.57
CA ARG A 66 -19.93 -11.54 4.06
C ARG A 66 -20.09 -13.06 3.95
N GLY A 67 -19.05 -13.84 4.22
CA GLY A 67 -19.07 -15.30 4.13
C GLY A 67 -18.83 -15.85 2.73
N LEU A 68 -18.30 -15.04 1.79
CA LEU A 68 -17.88 -15.55 0.49
C LEU A 68 -16.59 -16.38 0.61
N LEU A 69 -16.48 -17.36 -0.28
CA LEU A 69 -15.29 -18.19 -0.43
C LEU A 69 -14.24 -17.40 -1.21
N LEU A 70 -13.02 -17.35 -0.68
CA LEU A 70 -11.86 -16.79 -1.39
C LEU A 70 -10.95 -17.92 -1.84
N ASP A 71 -10.39 -17.80 -3.03
CA ASP A 71 -9.38 -18.72 -3.55
C ASP A 71 -8.01 -18.03 -3.46
N CYS A 72 -7.15 -18.56 -2.61
CA CYS A 72 -5.81 -18.05 -2.36
C CYS A 72 -4.80 -19.10 -2.81
N ASP A 73 -4.31 -18.99 -4.05
CA ASP A 73 -3.33 -19.91 -4.63
C ASP A 73 -3.77 -21.40 -4.58
N GLY A 74 -5.06 -21.67 -4.82
CA GLY A 74 -5.65 -23.01 -4.77
C GLY A 74 -6.14 -23.43 -3.37
N VAL A 75 -5.92 -22.62 -2.34
CA VAL A 75 -6.47 -22.83 -0.99
C VAL A 75 -7.80 -22.09 -0.87
N LYS A 76 -8.88 -22.86 -0.69
CA LYS A 76 -10.22 -22.30 -0.44
C LYS A 76 -10.31 -21.80 0.99
N VAL A 77 -10.32 -20.48 1.14
CA VAL A 77 -10.44 -19.79 2.42
C VAL A 77 -11.92 -19.45 2.64
N SER A 78 -12.49 -20.03 3.71
CA SER A 78 -13.88 -19.81 4.12
C SER A 78 -13.94 -19.30 5.55
N GLN A 79 -14.98 -18.52 5.88
CA GLN A 79 -15.22 -18.03 7.25
C GLN A 79 -15.40 -19.17 8.28
N LYS A 80 -15.71 -20.39 7.82
CA LYS A 80 -15.83 -21.57 8.67
C LYS A 80 -14.48 -22.08 9.14
N ASP A 81 -13.49 -22.09 8.25
CA ASP A 81 -12.19 -22.72 8.46
C ASP A 81 -11.10 -21.72 8.85
N PHE A 82 -11.28 -20.44 8.46
CA PHE A 82 -10.32 -19.37 8.70
C PHE A 82 -10.97 -18.16 9.40
N SER A 83 -10.14 -17.39 10.09
CA SER A 83 -10.45 -16.09 10.69
C SER A 83 -9.58 -15.02 10.06
N LEU A 84 -10.16 -13.87 9.71
CA LEU A 84 -9.41 -12.73 9.20
C LEU A 84 -8.73 -11.98 10.35
N VAL A 85 -7.41 -11.77 10.24
CA VAL A 85 -6.62 -10.91 11.12
C VAL A 85 -6.42 -9.57 10.42
N THR A 86 -7.31 -8.62 10.70
CA THR A 86 -7.30 -7.26 10.11
C THR A 86 -6.00 -6.50 10.36
N GLY A 87 -5.26 -6.81 11.45
CA GLY A 87 -3.98 -6.17 11.76
C GLY A 87 -2.82 -6.57 10.85
N THR A 88 -2.85 -7.77 10.27
CA THR A 88 -1.80 -8.26 9.35
C THR A 88 -2.29 -8.47 7.93
N LEU A 89 -3.59 -8.26 7.66
CA LEU A 89 -4.24 -8.58 6.39
C LEU A 89 -4.00 -10.04 5.99
N SER A 90 -4.17 -10.97 6.92
CA SER A 90 -3.95 -12.40 6.68
C SER A 90 -5.09 -13.22 7.26
N PHE A 91 -5.36 -14.37 6.65
CA PHE A 91 -6.26 -15.38 7.15
C PHE A 91 -5.51 -16.37 8.03
N LEU A 92 -6.01 -16.59 9.24
CA LEU A 92 -5.49 -17.55 10.19
C LEU A 92 -6.48 -18.72 10.32
N GLY A 93 -6.01 -19.94 10.08
CA GLY A 93 -6.83 -21.14 10.26
C GLY A 93 -7.31 -21.30 11.71
N LYS A 94 -8.60 -21.58 11.90
CA LYS A 94 -9.21 -21.77 13.22
C LYS A 94 -8.76 -23.07 13.87
N GLN A 95 -8.68 -23.08 15.20
CA GLN A 95 -8.40 -24.29 15.97
C GLN A 95 -9.55 -25.31 15.80
N ASN A 96 -9.24 -26.60 15.66
CA ASN A 96 -10.17 -27.70 15.27
C ASN A 96 -10.57 -27.75 13.79
N THR A 97 -9.78 -27.19 12.88
CA THR A 97 -9.98 -27.36 11.42
C THR A 97 -8.71 -27.97 10.80
N PRO A 98 -8.80 -28.68 9.66
CA PRO A 98 -7.62 -29.26 9.01
C PRO A 98 -6.58 -28.21 8.57
N MET A 99 -6.94 -26.92 8.64
CA MET A 99 -6.12 -25.77 8.27
C MET A 99 -5.52 -25.05 9.51
N GLN A 100 -5.59 -25.64 10.70
CA GLN A 100 -5.11 -25.03 11.95
C GLN A 100 -3.63 -24.62 11.85
N GLY A 101 -3.34 -23.35 12.19
CA GLY A 101 -1.98 -22.80 12.16
C GLY A 101 -1.48 -22.36 10.78
N ILE A 102 -2.28 -22.53 9.72
CA ILE A 102 -1.95 -22.00 8.39
C ILE A 102 -2.31 -20.52 8.34
N LEU A 103 -1.34 -19.71 7.92
CA LEU A 103 -1.49 -18.29 7.64
C LEU A 103 -1.45 -18.07 6.13
N VAL A 104 -2.50 -17.47 5.58
CA VAL A 104 -2.59 -17.13 4.17
C VAL A 104 -2.72 -15.63 4.04
N ASP A 105 -1.84 -15.00 3.28
CA ASP A 105 -1.89 -13.56 3.07
C ASP A 105 -3.09 -13.16 2.19
N LEU A 106 -3.79 -12.08 2.53
CA LEU A 106 -4.95 -11.60 1.78
C LEU A 106 -4.57 -11.12 0.38
N GLN A 107 -3.33 -10.69 0.15
CA GLN A 107 -2.87 -10.18 -1.15
C GLN A 107 -2.77 -11.27 -2.21
N SER A 108 -2.59 -12.55 -1.83
CA SER A 108 -2.58 -13.68 -2.76
C SER A 108 -3.99 -14.22 -3.06
N CYS A 109 -5.02 -13.68 -2.41
CA CYS A 109 -6.39 -14.15 -2.54
C CYS A 109 -7.17 -13.43 -3.65
N LYS A 110 -8.02 -14.20 -4.34
CA LYS A 110 -9.01 -13.70 -5.31
C LYS A 110 -10.39 -14.20 -4.93
N LEU A 111 -11.43 -13.55 -5.45
CA LEU A 111 -12.78 -14.09 -5.33
C LEU A 111 -12.83 -15.47 -6.01
N ALA A 112 -13.22 -16.50 -5.26
CA ALA A 112 -13.53 -17.79 -5.85
C ALA A 112 -14.83 -17.61 -6.66
N LYS A 113 -14.73 -17.70 -7.98
CA LYS A 113 -15.88 -17.60 -8.89
C LYS A 113 -16.60 -18.95 -9.00
#